data_AF-X1RQF4-F1
#
_entry.id   AF-X1RQF4-F1
#
_cell.length_a   1.000
_cell.length_b   1.000
_cell.length_c   1.000
_cell.angle_alpha   90.00
_cell.angle_beta   90.00
_cell.angle_gamma   90.00
#
_symmetry.space_group_name_H-M   'P 1'
#
loop_
_entity.id
_entity.type
_entity.pdbx_description
1 polymer ?
#
loop_
_entity_poly.entity_id
_entity_poly.type
_entity_poly.pdbx_seq_one_letter_code
_entity_poly.pdbx_strand_id
1 'polypeptide(L)'
;MSPRPPFPKFPPVPPSPIKPLREALRQGRQGVEKAGGDIRSIAEDMRGATMTAPQTAIKAPPEQKMTPTTQEPPYIALEKQKMTESGTACLPCSRDHFLTASSSLSEGIRFAREKGIKDHEVMRRIRIALQELDIMERIDLAPEETTKLKGAEKELANWSLQQSRDLRHAITAIKDVETMEQAAAKASQVTEEFMDRLWGIPEEECETCGEIRESIKEFIEKRKREKAGV
;
A
#
# COMPACT_ATOMS: atom_id res chain seq x y z
N MET A 1 61.25 -38.70 22.48
CA MET A 1 60.17 -37.85 21.90
C MET A 1 59.37 -38.74 20.97
N SER A 2 58.11 -39.03 21.32
CA SER A 2 57.24 -39.91 20.51
C SER A 2 56.57 -39.12 19.39
N PRO A 3 56.36 -39.71 18.18
CA PRO A 3 55.74 -39.02 17.07
C PRO A 3 54.25 -38.76 17.34
N ARG A 4 53.76 -37.56 16.97
CA ARG A 4 52.34 -37.21 17.07
C ARG A 4 51.50 -38.03 16.09
N PRO A 5 50.27 -38.41 16.47
CA PRO A 5 49.37 -39.13 15.58
C PRO A 5 48.88 -38.20 14.44
N PRO A 6 48.55 -38.77 13.27
CA PRO A 6 48.04 -38.01 12.14
C PRO A 6 46.61 -37.50 12.41
N PHE A 7 46.31 -36.31 11.90
CA PHE A 7 44.98 -35.70 12.02
C PHE A 7 43.92 -36.50 11.25
N PRO A 8 42.69 -36.63 11.80
CA PRO A 8 41.59 -37.28 11.11
C PRO A 8 41.17 -36.46 9.88
N LYS A 9 40.99 -37.15 8.75
CA LYS A 9 40.46 -36.55 7.51
C LYS A 9 38.96 -36.33 7.67
N PHE A 10 38.51 -35.07 7.57
CA PHE A 10 37.08 -34.75 7.55
C PHE A 10 36.44 -35.22 6.24
N PRO A 11 35.18 -35.71 6.28
CA PRO A 11 34.42 -36.02 5.06
C PRO A 11 34.10 -34.73 4.27
N PRO A 12 33.92 -34.83 2.94
CA PRO A 12 33.58 -33.68 2.11
C PRO A 12 32.24 -33.06 2.50
N VAL A 13 32.20 -31.73 2.53
CA VAL A 13 31.02 -30.93 2.88
C VAL A 13 29.91 -31.16 1.84
N PRO A 14 28.66 -31.43 2.25
CA PRO A 14 27.54 -31.60 1.32
C PRO A 14 27.25 -30.30 0.55
N PRO A 15 26.74 -30.39 -0.70
CA PRO A 15 26.47 -29.22 -1.52
C PRO A 15 25.43 -28.30 -0.85
N SER A 16 25.76 -27.00 -0.78
CA SER A 16 24.92 -25.98 -0.14
C SER A 16 23.50 -25.95 -0.73
N PRO A 17 22.45 -26.01 0.10
CA PRO A 17 21.04 -25.97 -0.33
C PRO A 17 20.61 -24.60 -0.89
N ILE A 18 21.51 -23.62 -0.93
CA ILE A 18 21.23 -22.23 -1.29
C ILE A 18 21.36 -21.97 -2.81
N LYS A 19 21.94 -22.92 -3.57
CA LYS A 19 22.14 -22.75 -5.03
C LYS A 19 20.83 -22.49 -5.80
N PRO A 20 19.72 -23.23 -5.56
CA PRO A 20 18.47 -22.99 -6.27
C PRO A 20 17.90 -21.59 -6.00
N LEU A 21 18.01 -21.10 -4.76
CA LEU A 21 17.51 -19.78 -4.37
C LEU A 21 18.29 -18.64 -5.02
N ARG A 22 19.63 -18.76 -5.12
CA ARG A 22 20.47 -17.77 -5.82
C ARG A 22 20.14 -17.70 -7.31
N GLU A 23 19.83 -18.83 -7.93
CA GLU A 23 19.48 -18.88 -9.35
C GLU A 23 18.09 -18.26 -9.59
N ALA A 24 17.11 -18.55 -8.74
CA ALA A 24 15.78 -17.92 -8.81
C ALA A 24 15.86 -16.39 -8.66
N LEU A 25 16.67 -15.88 -7.72
CA LEU A 25 16.88 -14.44 -7.54
C LEU A 25 17.57 -13.79 -8.74
N ARG A 26 18.51 -14.50 -9.39
CA ARG A 26 19.20 -14.03 -10.60
C ARG A 26 18.22 -13.92 -11.78
N GLN A 27 17.39 -14.94 -11.98
CA GLN A 27 16.37 -14.95 -13.02
C GLN A 27 15.31 -13.86 -12.78
N GLY A 28 14.89 -13.65 -11.53
CA GLY A 28 13.96 -12.57 -11.17
C GLY A 28 14.49 -11.18 -11.52
N ARG A 29 15.78 -10.90 -11.23
CA ARG A 29 16.40 -9.60 -11.58
C ARG A 29 16.43 -9.37 -13.09
N GLN A 30 16.79 -10.38 -13.87
CA GLN A 30 16.81 -10.29 -15.33
C GLN A 30 15.41 -10.03 -15.92
N GLY A 31 14.36 -10.62 -15.32
CA GLY A 31 12.97 -10.36 -15.71
C GLY A 31 12.54 -8.92 -15.48
N VAL A 32 12.91 -8.33 -14.33
CA VAL A 32 12.59 -6.93 -14.00
C VAL A 32 13.34 -5.95 -14.91
N GLU A 33 14.61 -6.22 -15.20
CA GLU A 33 15.40 -5.39 -16.14
C GLU A 33 14.80 -5.40 -17.55
N LYS A 34 14.37 -6.58 -18.03
CA LYS A 34 13.71 -6.71 -19.34
C LYS A 34 12.39 -5.92 -19.39
N ALA A 35 11.52 -6.09 -18.39
CA ALA A 35 10.26 -5.37 -18.31
C ALA A 35 10.45 -3.84 -18.25
N GLY A 36 11.50 -3.38 -17.55
CA GLY A 36 11.87 -1.96 -17.51
C GLY A 36 12.33 -1.42 -18.88
N GLY A 37 12.99 -2.25 -19.69
CA GLY A 37 13.35 -1.91 -21.07
C GLY A 37 12.12 -1.79 -21.98
N ASP A 38 11.20 -2.73 -21.88
CA ASP A 38 9.97 -2.76 -22.70
C ASP A 38 9.09 -1.53 -22.43
N ILE A 39 8.93 -1.13 -21.15
CA ILE A 39 8.19 0.08 -20.78
C ILE A 39 8.84 1.34 -21.35
N ARG A 40 10.18 1.40 -21.36
CA ARG A 40 10.91 2.54 -21.91
C ARG A 40 10.74 2.66 -23.43
N SER A 41 10.78 1.53 -24.13
CA SER A 41 10.50 1.48 -25.58
C SER A 41 9.11 2.00 -25.91
N ILE A 42 8.08 1.58 -25.17
CA ILE A 42 6.70 2.05 -25.36
C ILE A 42 6.59 3.56 -25.12
N ALA A 43 7.28 4.09 -24.11
CA ALA A 43 7.29 5.52 -23.81
C ALA A 43 8.06 6.37 -24.84
N GLU A 44 8.98 5.77 -25.60
CA GLU A 44 9.66 6.40 -26.72
C GLU A 44 8.77 6.40 -27.97
N ASP A 45 8.06 5.31 -28.24
CA ASP A 45 7.09 5.21 -29.34
C ASP A 45 5.93 6.21 -29.19
N MET A 46 5.43 6.43 -27.96
CA MET A 46 4.39 7.43 -27.69
C MET A 46 4.86 8.88 -27.89
N ARG A 47 6.17 9.16 -27.76
CA ARG A 47 6.74 10.50 -28.00
C ARG A 47 6.97 10.81 -29.48
N GLY A 48 7.04 9.79 -30.33
CA GLY A 48 7.12 9.94 -31.79
C GLY A 48 5.80 10.32 -32.46
N ALA A 49 4.66 10.16 -31.78
CA ALA A 49 3.33 10.29 -32.37
C ALA A 49 2.67 11.70 -32.25
N THR A 50 3.39 12.73 -31.80
CA THR A 50 2.83 14.10 -31.68
C THR A 50 3.38 15.07 -32.73
N MET A 51 2.79 15.05 -33.93
CA MET A 51 2.74 16.12 -34.94
C MET A 51 1.45 15.84 -35.72
N THR A 52 0.33 16.55 -35.60
CA THR A 52 0.08 17.92 -36.07
C THR A 52 -1.25 18.43 -35.47
N ALA A 53 -1.22 19.58 -34.79
CA ALA A 53 -2.43 20.33 -34.46
C ALA A 53 -2.53 21.55 -35.40
N PRO A 54 -3.63 21.76 -36.15
CA PRO A 54 -3.80 22.99 -36.91
C PRO A 54 -4.18 24.12 -35.95
N GLN A 55 -3.36 25.18 -35.93
CA GLN A 55 -3.72 26.45 -35.33
C GLN A 55 -4.71 27.17 -36.24
N THR A 56 -5.87 27.58 -35.71
CA THR A 56 -6.72 28.58 -36.37
C THR A 56 -7.05 29.70 -35.40
N ALA A 57 -6.70 30.91 -35.81
CA ALA A 57 -6.80 32.15 -35.05
C ALA A 57 -8.26 32.55 -34.81
N ILE A 58 -8.57 32.95 -33.58
CA ILE A 58 -9.88 33.49 -33.19
C ILE A 58 -9.94 34.97 -33.56
N LYS A 59 -10.77 35.30 -34.57
CA LYS A 59 -11.36 36.64 -34.74
C LYS A 59 -12.79 36.59 -34.22
N ALA A 60 -13.14 37.46 -33.27
CA ALA A 60 -14.53 37.73 -32.90
C ALA A 60 -15.26 38.45 -34.05
N PRO A 61 -16.52 38.10 -34.37
CA PRO A 61 -17.69 38.92 -33.96
C PRO A 61 -19.02 38.11 -33.90
N PRO A 62 -20.23 38.74 -33.88
CA PRO A 62 -20.90 39.46 -32.80
C PRO A 62 -22.15 38.70 -32.27
N GLU A 63 -22.77 39.25 -31.21
CA GLU A 63 -24.06 38.84 -30.64
C GLU A 63 -25.15 38.60 -31.70
N GLN A 64 -25.74 37.40 -31.71
CA GLN A 64 -27.04 37.13 -32.31
C GLN A 64 -27.89 36.24 -31.39
N LYS A 65 -28.99 36.82 -30.88
CA LYS A 65 -30.14 36.11 -30.34
C LYS A 65 -30.78 35.28 -31.46
N MET A 66 -30.75 33.96 -31.36
CA MET A 66 -31.76 33.07 -31.95
C MET A 66 -31.87 31.79 -31.11
N THR A 67 -33.06 31.55 -30.56
CA THR A 67 -33.54 30.22 -30.19
C THR A 67 -33.58 29.32 -31.43
N PRO A 68 -33.21 28.04 -31.30
CA PRO A 68 -34.09 27.02 -31.85
C PRO A 68 -34.20 25.74 -30.99
N THR A 69 -35.42 25.21 -31.02
CA THR A 69 -35.85 23.85 -30.71
C THR A 69 -34.82 22.77 -31.07
N THR A 70 -34.49 21.92 -30.09
CA THR A 70 -33.87 20.60 -30.31
C THR A 70 -34.78 19.54 -29.71
N GLN A 71 -35.28 18.66 -30.57
CA GLN A 71 -36.00 17.44 -30.19
C GLN A 71 -35.06 16.55 -29.38
N GLU A 72 -35.50 16.13 -28.20
CA GLU A 72 -34.79 15.14 -27.39
C GLU A 72 -34.78 13.77 -28.12
N PRO A 73 -33.61 13.14 -28.33
CA PRO A 73 -33.56 11.74 -28.70
C PRO A 73 -34.06 10.88 -27.52
N PRO A 74 -34.66 9.70 -27.79
CA PRO A 74 -35.32 8.90 -26.77
C PRO A 74 -34.32 8.49 -25.69
N TYR A 75 -34.61 8.91 -24.47
CA TYR A 75 -33.95 8.50 -23.25
C TYR A 75 -34.05 6.96 -23.15
N ILE A 76 -32.95 6.27 -23.44
CA ILE A 76 -32.78 4.92 -22.94
C ILE A 76 -32.70 5.10 -21.43
N ALA A 77 -33.77 4.71 -20.74
CA ALA A 77 -33.75 4.54 -19.30
C ALA A 77 -32.76 3.41 -19.00
N LEU A 78 -31.48 3.76 -18.93
CA LEU A 78 -30.54 3.04 -18.09
C LEU A 78 -31.18 3.09 -16.72
N GLU A 79 -31.73 1.96 -16.31
CA GLU A 79 -32.12 1.68 -14.94
C GLU A 79 -31.07 2.34 -14.08
N LYS A 80 -31.51 3.33 -13.28
CA LYS A 80 -30.73 3.80 -12.15
C LYS A 80 -30.49 2.56 -11.32
N GLN A 81 -29.37 1.87 -11.58
CA GLN A 81 -28.71 1.11 -10.57
C GLN A 81 -28.63 2.08 -9.42
N LYS A 82 -29.40 1.75 -8.39
CA LYS A 82 -29.34 2.37 -7.10
C LYS A 82 -27.95 2.00 -6.60
N MET A 83 -26.92 2.70 -7.10
CA MET A 83 -25.68 2.88 -6.36
C MET A 83 -26.18 3.57 -5.11
N THR A 84 -26.43 2.78 -4.08
CA THR A 84 -26.31 3.27 -2.74
C THR A 84 -24.98 3.99 -2.71
N GLU A 85 -24.99 5.31 -2.58
CA GLU A 85 -23.85 6.11 -2.16
C GLU A 85 -23.50 5.73 -0.71
N SER A 86 -23.27 4.44 -0.46
CA SER A 86 -22.63 3.91 0.71
C SER A 86 -21.15 3.83 0.38
N GLY A 87 -20.52 5.00 0.26
CA GLY A 87 -19.22 5.05 0.90
C GLY A 87 -19.46 4.55 2.33
N THR A 88 -18.77 3.52 2.72
CA THR A 88 -18.79 2.98 4.08
C THR A 88 -17.34 3.03 4.47
N ALA A 89 -17.03 3.56 5.65
CA ALA A 89 -15.65 3.72 6.03
C ALA A 89 -14.91 2.37 5.92
N CYS A 90 -13.78 2.34 5.22
CA CYS A 90 -13.12 1.10 4.83
C CYS A 90 -12.12 0.66 5.91
N LEU A 91 -12.60 -0.14 6.88
CA LEU A 91 -11.74 -0.82 7.85
C LEU A 91 -10.70 -1.77 7.19
N PRO A 92 -11.01 -2.51 6.10
CA PRO A 92 -9.99 -3.28 5.38
C PRO A 92 -8.85 -2.40 4.86
N CYS A 93 -9.19 -1.24 4.28
CA CYS A 93 -8.21 -0.30 3.73
C CYS A 93 -7.38 0.31 4.85
N SER A 94 -8.01 0.64 5.98
CA SER A 94 -7.32 1.17 7.17
C SER A 94 -6.22 0.22 7.68
N ARG A 95 -6.49 -1.10 7.69
CA ARG A 95 -5.48 -2.13 7.99
C ARG A 95 -4.27 -2.01 7.07
N ASP A 96 -4.52 -1.94 5.76
CA ASP A 96 -3.47 -1.97 4.74
C ASP A 96 -2.65 -0.69 4.74
N HIS A 97 -3.26 0.46 5.03
CA HIS A 97 -2.56 1.72 5.23
C HIS A 97 -1.64 1.67 6.47
N PHE A 98 -2.13 1.16 7.61
CA PHE A 98 -1.28 0.99 8.80
C PHE A 98 -0.12 0.01 8.56
N LEU A 99 -0.38 -1.12 7.90
CA LEU A 99 0.65 -2.09 7.52
C LEU A 99 1.73 -1.45 6.61
N THR A 100 1.29 -0.68 5.62
CA THR A 100 2.20 -0.02 4.67
C THR A 100 3.01 1.08 5.34
N ALA A 101 2.40 1.89 6.21
CA ALA A 101 3.09 2.91 6.99
C ALA A 101 4.15 2.29 7.92
N SER A 102 3.77 1.27 8.70
CA SER A 102 4.68 0.55 9.60
C SER A 102 5.85 -0.10 8.86
N SER A 103 5.56 -0.80 7.75
CA SER A 103 6.59 -1.45 6.93
C SER A 103 7.53 -0.45 6.27
N SER A 104 7.01 0.68 5.81
CA SER A 104 7.82 1.74 5.20
C SER A 104 8.78 2.36 6.20
N LEU A 105 8.32 2.69 7.41
CA LEU A 105 9.19 3.24 8.46
C LEU A 105 10.24 2.23 8.90
N SER A 106 9.87 0.96 9.07
CA SER A 106 10.79 -0.12 9.42
C SER A 106 11.91 -0.29 8.38
N GLU A 107 11.57 -0.26 7.10
CA GLU A 107 12.57 -0.32 6.03
C GLU A 107 13.42 0.96 5.98
N GLY A 108 12.83 2.12 6.28
CA GLY A 108 13.53 3.39 6.37
C GLY A 108 14.62 3.38 7.46
N ILE A 109 14.38 2.76 8.62
CA ILE A 109 15.38 2.62 9.69
C ILE A 109 16.62 1.88 9.21
N ARG A 110 16.44 0.83 8.39
CA ARG A 110 17.56 0.05 7.83
C ARG A 110 18.53 0.95 7.06
N PHE A 111 18.00 1.91 6.29
CA PHE A 111 18.83 2.89 5.58
C PHE A 111 19.35 4.00 6.51
N ALA A 112 18.53 4.46 7.46
CA ALA A 112 18.88 5.56 8.35
C ALA A 112 20.08 5.24 9.24
N ARG A 113 20.22 3.98 9.69
CA ARG A 113 21.36 3.53 10.50
C ARG A 113 22.71 3.62 9.77
N GLU A 114 22.71 3.45 8.45
CA GLU A 114 23.93 3.47 7.64
C GLU A 114 24.20 4.85 7.02
N LYS A 115 23.14 5.53 6.55
CA LYS A 115 23.23 6.71 5.68
C LYS A 115 22.72 8.00 6.33
N GLY A 116 22.11 7.89 7.51
CA GLY A 116 21.49 9.00 8.21
C GLY A 116 20.07 9.33 7.71
N ILE A 117 19.35 10.13 8.50
CA ILE A 117 17.92 10.40 8.29
C ILE A 117 17.62 11.22 7.02
N LYS A 118 18.62 11.96 6.51
CA LYS A 118 18.48 12.81 5.33
C LYS A 118 18.74 12.07 4.01
N ASP A 119 19.07 10.77 4.06
CA ASP A 119 19.22 9.97 2.84
C ASP A 119 17.92 9.95 2.03
N HIS A 120 18.05 9.95 0.70
CA HIS A 120 16.91 10.06 -0.19
C HIS A 120 15.90 8.92 -0.01
N GLU A 121 16.36 7.70 0.28
CA GLU A 121 15.49 6.54 0.44
C GLU A 121 14.80 6.60 1.80
N VAL A 122 15.49 7.08 2.84
CA VAL A 122 14.86 7.34 4.15
C VAL A 122 13.74 8.37 4.02
N MET A 123 14.01 9.50 3.37
CA MET A 123 13.00 10.55 3.13
C MET A 123 11.84 10.05 2.27
N ARG A 124 12.11 9.17 1.29
CA ARG A 124 11.07 8.51 0.49
C ARG A 124 10.19 7.61 1.35
N ARG A 125 10.77 6.81 2.25
CA ARG A 125 10.02 5.94 3.17
C ARG A 125 9.14 6.71 4.13
N ILE A 126 9.67 7.80 4.72
CA ILE A 126 8.90 8.72 5.56
C ILE A 126 7.70 9.30 4.77
N ARG A 127 7.94 9.72 3.52
CA ARG A 127 6.87 10.27 2.67
C ARG A 127 5.78 9.25 2.37
N ILE A 128 6.14 8.02 2.04
CA ILE A 128 5.16 6.95 1.80
C ILE A 128 4.29 6.77 3.04
N ALA A 129 4.89 6.62 4.23
CA ALA A 129 4.13 6.45 5.46
C ALA A 129 3.15 7.62 5.72
N LEU A 130 3.57 8.87 5.48
CA LEU A 130 2.68 10.02 5.59
C LEU A 130 1.54 10.02 4.57
N GLN A 131 1.80 9.59 3.32
CA GLN A 131 0.80 9.53 2.27
C GLN A 131 -0.27 8.48 2.57
N GLU A 132 0.12 7.30 3.04
CA GLU A 132 -0.84 6.25 3.42
C GLU A 132 -1.79 6.72 4.53
N LEU A 133 -1.26 7.42 5.54
CA LEU A 133 -2.09 7.97 6.62
C LEU A 133 -3.00 9.11 6.14
N ASP A 134 -2.54 9.94 5.21
CA ASP A 134 -3.36 11.03 4.64
C ASP A 134 -4.49 10.48 3.75
N ILE A 135 -4.20 9.45 2.94
CA ILE A 135 -5.21 8.74 2.13
C ILE A 135 -6.27 8.13 3.05
N MET A 136 -5.84 7.36 4.05
CA MET A 136 -6.74 6.71 4.99
C MET A 136 -7.67 7.71 5.68
N GLU A 137 -7.15 8.85 6.15
CA GLU A 137 -7.98 9.84 6.85
C GLU A 137 -8.96 10.59 5.93
N ARG A 138 -8.59 10.81 4.67
CA ARG A 138 -9.37 11.67 3.75
C ARG A 138 -10.31 10.90 2.84
N ILE A 139 -10.06 9.61 2.65
CA ILE A 139 -10.80 8.77 1.73
C ILE A 139 -11.49 7.68 2.52
N ASP A 140 -10.74 6.77 3.13
CA ASP A 140 -11.32 5.58 3.76
C ASP A 140 -12.06 5.86 5.06
N LEU A 141 -11.60 6.84 5.83
CA LEU A 141 -12.16 7.23 7.12
C LEU A 141 -12.66 8.68 7.10
N ALA A 142 -13.06 9.19 5.92
CA ALA A 142 -13.61 10.53 5.82
C ALA A 142 -14.83 10.70 6.75
N PRO A 143 -15.10 11.93 7.24
CA PRO A 143 -16.25 12.18 8.12
C PRO A 143 -17.58 11.70 7.55
N GLU A 144 -17.77 11.86 6.24
CA GLU A 144 -18.95 11.43 5.51
C GLU A 144 -19.14 9.91 5.56
N GLU A 145 -18.04 9.15 5.66
CA GLU A 145 -18.06 7.69 5.69
C GLU A 145 -18.15 7.12 7.10
N THR A 146 -17.43 7.70 8.04
CA THR A 146 -17.44 7.28 9.45
C THR A 146 -18.77 7.58 10.15
N THR A 147 -19.51 8.59 9.70
CA THR A 147 -20.85 8.89 10.25
C THR A 147 -21.88 7.81 9.95
N LYS A 148 -21.70 7.06 8.85
CA LYS A 148 -22.58 5.97 8.42
C LYS A 148 -22.38 4.68 9.24
N LEU A 149 -21.20 4.49 9.81
CA LEU A 149 -20.91 3.36 10.70
C LEU A 149 -21.68 3.44 12.02
N LYS A 150 -21.89 2.28 12.63
CA LYS A 150 -22.55 2.09 13.94
C LYS A 150 -21.76 1.09 14.79
N GLY A 151 -22.10 1.03 16.09
CA GLY A 151 -21.54 0.03 17.01
C GLY A 151 -20.01 0.00 17.03
N ALA A 152 -19.48 -1.21 17.17
CA ALA A 152 -18.05 -1.48 17.29
C ALA A 152 -17.23 -1.06 16.05
N GLU A 153 -17.81 -1.12 14.83
CA GLU A 153 -17.14 -0.62 13.62
C GLU A 153 -16.84 0.87 13.70
N LYS A 154 -17.83 1.65 14.16
CA LYS A 154 -17.67 3.09 14.34
C LYS A 154 -16.62 3.42 15.39
N GLU A 155 -16.60 2.66 16.48
CA GLU A 155 -15.59 2.82 17.53
C GLU A 155 -14.18 2.54 17.01
N LEU A 156 -14.01 1.45 16.25
CA LEU A 156 -12.72 1.13 15.62
C LEU A 156 -12.31 2.17 14.59
N ALA A 157 -13.22 2.66 13.75
CA ALA A 157 -12.93 3.71 12.78
C ALA A 157 -12.48 5.02 13.46
N ASN A 158 -13.17 5.45 14.52
CA ASN A 158 -12.80 6.64 15.29
C ASN A 158 -11.46 6.47 16.00
N TRP A 159 -11.21 5.30 16.58
CA TRP A 159 -9.91 4.98 17.17
C TRP A 159 -8.80 5.03 16.10
N SER A 160 -9.06 4.50 14.92
CA SER A 160 -8.10 4.47 13.80
C SER A 160 -7.76 5.87 13.30
N LEU A 161 -8.76 6.75 13.19
CA LEU A 161 -8.54 8.18 12.89
C LEU A 161 -7.65 8.87 13.92
N GLN A 162 -7.89 8.60 15.21
CA GLN A 162 -7.06 9.18 16.28
C GLN A 162 -5.62 8.68 16.20
N GLN A 163 -5.42 7.37 16.05
CA GLN A 163 -4.08 6.79 15.93
C GLN A 163 -3.35 7.28 14.68
N SER A 164 -4.05 7.45 13.56
CA SER A 164 -3.48 8.02 12.34
C SER A 164 -2.90 9.41 12.56
N ARG A 165 -3.65 10.30 13.23
CA ARG A 165 -3.19 11.66 13.56
C ARG A 165 -1.98 11.62 14.49
N ASP A 166 -2.07 10.82 15.55
CA ASP A 166 -1.00 10.67 16.52
C ASP A 166 0.28 10.07 15.89
N LEU A 167 0.14 9.20 14.89
CA LEU A 167 1.25 8.65 14.14
C LEU A 167 1.84 9.66 13.15
N ARG A 168 1.01 10.43 12.43
CA ARG A 168 1.50 11.54 11.58
C ARG A 168 2.28 12.58 12.39
N HIS A 169 1.84 12.90 13.60
CA HIS A 169 2.59 13.77 14.50
C HIS A 169 3.94 13.15 14.90
N ALA A 170 3.99 11.86 15.21
CA ALA A 170 5.24 11.17 15.51
C ALA A 170 6.20 11.16 14.30
N ILE A 171 5.68 10.90 13.10
CA ILE A 171 6.47 10.86 11.86
C ILE A 171 7.01 12.23 11.49
N THR A 172 6.21 13.29 11.63
CA THR A 172 6.67 14.66 11.33
C THR A 172 7.70 15.18 12.34
N ALA A 173 7.76 14.59 13.54
CA ALA A 173 8.76 14.91 14.56
C ALA A 173 10.11 14.19 14.37
N ILE A 174 10.23 13.30 13.38
CA ILE A 174 11.48 12.56 13.10
C ILE A 174 12.60 13.54 12.73
N LYS A 175 13.68 13.50 13.49
CA LYS A 175 14.86 14.36 13.31
C LYS A 175 16.19 13.60 13.34
N ASP A 176 16.17 12.38 13.86
CA ASP A 176 17.31 11.50 14.04
C ASP A 176 16.85 10.03 13.96
N VAL A 177 17.81 9.10 14.01
CA VAL A 177 17.53 7.66 13.90
C VAL A 177 16.67 7.18 15.07
N GLU A 178 16.91 7.70 16.28
CA GLU A 178 16.17 7.32 17.49
C GLU A 178 14.68 7.68 17.38
N THR A 179 14.37 8.93 17.00
CA THR A 179 12.99 9.37 16.80
C THR A 179 12.30 8.63 15.64
N MET A 180 13.05 8.20 14.62
CA MET A 180 12.53 7.33 13.58
C MET A 180 12.20 5.92 14.10
N GLU A 181 13.05 5.34 14.94
CA GLU A 181 12.80 4.04 15.59
C GLU A 181 11.57 4.09 16.48
N GLN A 182 11.39 5.16 17.26
CA GLN A 182 10.20 5.38 18.06
C GLN A 182 8.92 5.48 17.19
N ALA A 183 8.98 6.22 16.08
CA ALA A 183 7.86 6.34 15.16
C ALA A 183 7.49 4.99 14.51
N ALA A 184 8.48 4.18 14.11
CA ALA A 184 8.23 2.85 13.55
C ALA A 184 7.67 1.87 14.59
N ALA A 185 8.20 1.90 15.82
CA ALA A 185 7.68 1.08 16.91
C ALA A 185 6.21 1.43 17.21
N LYS A 186 5.89 2.73 17.26
CA LYS A 186 4.51 3.20 17.40
C LYS A 186 3.63 2.73 16.24
N ALA A 187 4.11 2.83 14.99
CA ALA A 187 3.37 2.35 13.83
C ALA A 187 3.07 0.84 13.93
N SER A 188 4.06 0.03 14.31
CA SER A 188 3.87 -1.42 14.52
C SER A 188 2.84 -1.70 15.61
N GLN A 189 2.94 -1.00 16.75
CA GLN A 189 2.00 -1.15 17.85
C GLN A 189 0.57 -0.80 17.43
N VAL A 190 0.38 0.31 16.70
CA VAL A 190 -0.94 0.71 16.18
C VAL A 190 -1.49 -0.35 15.24
N THR A 191 -0.66 -0.91 14.35
CA THR A 191 -1.09 -1.99 13.44
C THR A 191 -1.53 -3.23 14.21
N GLU A 192 -0.78 -3.64 15.23
CA GLU A 192 -1.13 -4.79 16.08
C GLU A 192 -2.42 -4.56 16.86
N GLU A 193 -2.56 -3.39 17.51
CA GLU A 193 -3.76 -3.05 18.28
C GLU A 193 -4.99 -2.91 17.36
N PHE A 194 -4.82 -2.39 16.14
CA PHE A 194 -5.90 -2.35 15.14
C PHE A 194 -6.42 -3.76 14.86
N MET A 195 -5.51 -4.71 14.63
CA MET A 195 -5.85 -6.10 14.32
C MET A 195 -6.54 -6.78 15.50
N ASP A 196 -6.03 -6.59 16.71
CA ASP A 196 -6.62 -7.14 17.92
C ASP A 196 -8.05 -6.60 18.13
N ARG A 197 -8.25 -5.29 17.96
CA ARG A 197 -9.58 -4.68 18.06
C ARG A 197 -10.53 -5.21 16.99
N LEU A 198 -10.06 -5.30 15.75
CA LEU A 198 -10.86 -5.80 14.62
C LEU A 198 -11.29 -7.26 14.81
N TRP A 199 -10.42 -8.09 15.41
CA TRP A 199 -10.74 -9.48 15.75
C TRP A 199 -11.69 -9.57 16.95
N GLY A 200 -11.66 -8.59 17.85
CA GLY A 200 -12.54 -8.52 19.01
C GLY A 200 -14.00 -8.15 18.70
N ILE A 201 -14.29 -7.61 17.51
CA ILE A 201 -15.67 -7.25 17.13
C ILE A 201 -16.47 -8.53 16.84
N PRO A 202 -17.67 -8.76 17.40
CA PRO A 202 -18.52 -9.88 16.99
C PRO A 202 -18.82 -9.83 15.48
N GLU A 203 -18.91 -10.97 14.80
CA GLU A 203 -19.16 -11.01 13.35
C GLU A 203 -20.53 -10.40 13.00
N GLU A 204 -21.47 -10.51 13.93
CA GLU A 204 -22.82 -9.95 13.85
C GLU A 204 -22.85 -8.42 13.97
N GLU A 205 -21.78 -7.82 14.50
CA GLU A 205 -21.66 -6.38 14.75
C GLU A 205 -20.79 -5.66 13.71
N CYS A 206 -20.18 -6.41 12.78
CA CYS A 206 -19.26 -5.86 11.79
C CYS A 206 -19.57 -6.36 10.38
N GLU A 207 -20.47 -5.65 9.70
CA GLU A 207 -20.88 -5.93 8.32
C GLU A 207 -19.69 -5.91 7.35
N THR A 208 -18.69 -5.06 7.61
CA THR A 208 -17.49 -4.87 6.76
C THR A 208 -16.32 -5.80 7.14
N CYS A 209 -16.36 -6.45 8.31
CA CYS A 209 -15.28 -7.34 8.76
C CYS A 209 -15.24 -8.68 8.03
N GLY A 210 -16.34 -9.12 7.42
CA GLY A 210 -16.43 -10.42 6.76
C GLY A 210 -15.33 -10.60 5.70
N GLU A 211 -15.18 -9.60 4.83
CA GLU A 211 -14.15 -9.60 3.77
C GLU A 211 -12.72 -9.66 4.34
N ILE A 212 -12.46 -8.93 5.43
CA ILE A 212 -11.15 -8.90 6.09
C ILE A 212 -10.82 -10.25 6.72
N ARG A 213 -11.80 -10.85 7.40
CA ARG A 213 -11.65 -12.12 8.10
C ARG A 213 -11.41 -13.24 7.12
N GLU A 214 -12.15 -13.29 6.02
CA GLU A 214 -11.94 -14.30 4.98
C GLU A 214 -10.56 -14.14 4.32
N SER A 215 -10.18 -12.93 3.93
CA SER A 215 -8.84 -12.67 3.37
C SER A 215 -7.70 -13.13 4.29
N ILE A 216 -7.84 -12.91 5.60
CA ILE A 216 -6.83 -13.33 6.58
C ILE A 216 -6.88 -14.83 6.86
N LYS A 217 -8.07 -15.44 6.92
CA LYS A 217 -8.21 -16.91 7.01
C LYS A 217 -7.55 -17.59 5.82
N GLU A 218 -7.80 -17.11 4.60
CA GLU A 218 -7.16 -17.61 3.38
C GLU A 218 -5.64 -17.48 3.44
N PHE A 219 -5.13 -16.34 3.90
CA PHE A 219 -3.68 -16.15 4.08
C PHE A 219 -3.09 -17.14 5.08
N ILE A 220 -3.74 -17.35 6.23
CA ILE A 220 -3.29 -18.31 7.26
C ILE A 220 -3.30 -19.74 6.69
N GLU A 221 -4.38 -20.14 6.00
CA GLU A 221 -4.51 -21.46 5.40
C GLU A 221 -3.46 -21.69 4.31
N LYS A 222 -3.21 -20.69 3.45
CA LYS A 222 -2.12 -20.73 2.47
C LYS A 222 -0.77 -20.94 3.15
N ARG A 223 -0.48 -20.20 4.22
CA ARG A 223 0.79 -20.32 4.97
C ARG A 223 0.92 -21.68 5.67
N LYS A 224 -0.18 -22.28 6.13
CA LYS A 224 -0.18 -23.64 6.67
C LYS A 224 0.14 -24.67 5.57
N ARG A 225 -0.44 -24.54 4.37
CA ARG A 225 -0.15 -25.41 3.22
C ARG A 225 1.30 -25.31 2.77
N GLU A 226 1.82 -24.09 2.63
CA GLU A 226 3.23 -23.83 2.31
C GLU A 226 4.19 -24.43 3.35
N LYS A 227 3.85 -24.37 4.65
CA LYS A 227 4.63 -25.01 5.72
C LYS A 227 4.49 -26.53 5.74
N ALA A 228 3.37 -27.06 5.28
CA ALA A 228 3.10 -28.50 5.18
C ALA A 228 3.73 -29.13 3.93
N GLY A 229 4.31 -28.34 3.02
CA GLY A 229 4.98 -28.84 1.81
C GLY A 229 4.02 -29.38 0.75
N VAL A 230 2.76 -28.92 0.74
CA VAL A 230 1.75 -29.21 -0.29
C VAL A 230 1.55 -27.99 -1.17
#